data_AF-A0A655ZQY3-F1
#
_entry.id   AF-A0A655ZQY3-F1
#
_cell.length_a   1.000
_cell.length_b   1.000
_cell.length_c   1.000
_cell.angle_alpha   90.00
_cell.angle_beta   90.00
_cell.angle_gamma   90.00
#
_symmetry.space_group_name_H-M   'P 1'
#
loop_
_entity.id
_entity.type
_entity.pdbx_description
1 polymer ?
#
loop_
_entity_poly.entity_id
_entity_poly.type
_entity_poly.pdbx_seq_one_letter_code
_entity_poly.pdbx_strand_id
1 'polypeptide(L)' 'MPWEWNAERQALLKHWQTLGQFRQRHPAIGAGDHREIAQSNAYVFTRTLGEDKVVVAFVGR' A
#
# COMPACT_ATOMS: atom_id res chain seq x y z
N MET A 1 -7.44 -0.13 27.48
CA MET A 1 -8.18 0.34 26.29
C MET A 1 -9.42 -0.54 26.13
N PRO A 2 -10.64 0.01 26.10
CA PRO A 2 -11.88 -0.78 26.08
C PRO A 2 -12.23 -1.19 24.65
N TRP A 3 -11.40 -2.04 24.03
CA TRP A 3 -11.68 -2.61 22.73
C TRP A 3 -12.03 -4.09 22.90
N GLU A 4 -13.28 -4.44 22.65
CA GLU A 4 -13.70 -5.82 22.46
C GLU A 4 -13.03 -6.43 21.22
N TRP A 5 -12.38 -7.57 21.35
CA TRP A 5 -11.71 -8.24 20.24
C TRP A 5 -12.71 -9.09 19.45
N ASN A 6 -13.26 -8.53 18.38
CA ASN A 6 -14.15 -9.25 17.46
C ASN A 6 -13.46 -9.57 16.11
N ALA A 7 -14.12 -10.40 15.30
CA ALA A 7 -13.57 -10.84 14.01
C ALA A 7 -13.27 -9.67 13.06
N GLU A 8 -14.11 -8.64 13.04
CA GLU A 8 -13.90 -7.45 12.20
C GLU A 8 -12.63 -6.69 12.58
N ARG A 9 -12.39 -6.49 13.89
CA ARG A 9 -11.18 -5.82 14.38
C ARG A 9 -9.93 -6.64 14.13
N GLN A 10 -10.01 -7.96 14.25
CA GLN A 10 -8.89 -8.86 13.90
C GLN A 10 -8.58 -8.79 12.40
N ALA A 11 -9.60 -8.79 11.55
CA ALA A 11 -9.44 -8.64 10.10
C ALA A 11 -8.82 -7.28 9.74
N LEU A 12 -9.30 -6.20 10.36
CA LEU A 12 -8.75 -4.86 10.19
C LEU A 12 -7.29 -4.78 10.64
N LEU A 13 -6.96 -5.35 11.80
CA LEU A 13 -5.58 -5.42 12.29
C LEU A 13 -4.68 -6.17 11.29
N LYS A 14 -5.12 -7.34 10.82
CA LYS A 14 -4.37 -8.14 9.84
C LYS A 14 -4.13 -7.37 8.54
N HIS A 15 -5.12 -6.62 8.07
CA HIS A 15 -4.98 -5.76 6.90
C HIS A 15 -3.87 -4.72 7.09
N TRP A 16 -3.89 -3.96 8.19
CA TRP A 16 -2.87 -2.95 8.46
C TRP A 16 -1.49 -3.54 8.74
N GLN A 17 -1.40 -4.70 9.39
CA GLN A 17 -0.14 -5.43 9.55
C GLN A 17 0.46 -5.82 8.18
N THR A 18 -0.39 -6.27 7.25
CA THR A 18 0.04 -6.63 5.89
C THR A 18 0.60 -5.41 5.15
N LEU A 19 -0.10 -4.27 5.21
CA LEU A 19 0.37 -3.01 4.62
C LEU A 19 1.67 -2.51 5.26
N GLY A 20 1.78 -2.60 6.59
CA GLY A 20 2.98 -2.22 7.32
C GLY A 20 4.20 -3.07 6.92
N GLN A 21 4.04 -4.39 6.85
CA GLN A 21 5.08 -5.31 6.40
C GLN A 21 5.46 -5.09 4.93
N PHE A 22 4.51 -4.73 4.07
CA PHE A 22 4.81 -4.37 2.68
C PHE A 22 5.66 -3.09 2.62
N ARG A 23 5.23 -2.03 3.31
CA ARG A 23 5.98 -0.76 3.38
C ARG A 23 7.38 -0.93 3.96
N GLN A 24 7.55 -1.79 4.97
CA GLN A 24 8.86 -2.08 5.55
C GLN A 24 9.81 -2.76 4.54
N ARG A 25 9.29 -3.68 3.72
CA ARG A 25 10.07 -4.40 2.71
C ARG A 25 10.38 -3.56 1.47
N HIS A 26 9.60 -2.51 1.21
CA HIS A 26 9.74 -1.65 0.03
C HIS A 26 9.96 -0.18 0.40
N PRO A 27 11.20 0.23 0.72
CA PRO A 27 11.54 1.62 1.04
C PRO A 27 11.14 2.62 -0.06
N ALA A 28 11.01 2.19 -1.32
CA ALA A 28 10.52 3.03 -2.41
C ALA A 28 9.16 3.68 -2.11
N ILE A 29 8.30 3.03 -1.31
CA ILE A 29 7.02 3.59 -0.88
C ILE A 29 7.19 4.88 -0.06
N GLY A 30 8.25 5.00 0.74
CA GLY A 30 8.54 6.19 1.54
C GLY A 30 9.39 7.20 0.79
N ALA A 31 10.53 6.75 0.28
CA ALA A 31 11.60 7.61 -0.22
C ALA A 31 11.79 7.55 -1.75
N GLY A 32 11.05 6.69 -2.46
CA GLY A 32 11.19 6.53 -3.90
C GLY A 32 10.48 7.61 -4.71
N ASP A 33 10.99 7.88 -5.91
CA ASP A 33 10.41 8.79 -6.88
C ASP A 33 9.02 8.34 -7.29
N HIS A 34 8.06 9.26 -7.28
CA HIS A 34 6.70 9.02 -7.74
C HIS A 34 6.57 9.37 -9.23
N ARG A 35 6.04 8.43 -10.03
CA ARG A 35 5.68 8.67 -11.43
C ARG A 35 4.32 8.07 -11.74
N GLU A 36 3.38 8.90 -12.17
CA GLU A 36 2.07 8.45 -12.64
C GLU A 36 2.19 7.65 -13.94
N ILE A 37 1.33 6.65 -14.11
CA ILE A 37 1.10 5.94 -15.36
C ILE A 37 -0.29 6.32 -15.83
N ALA A 38 -0.36 7.08 -16.93
CA ALA A 38 -1.63 7.53 -17.49
C ALA A 38 -2.54 6.33 -17.81
N GLN A 39 -3.73 6.31 -17.22
CA GLN A 39 -4.79 5.32 -17.45
C GLN A 39 -6.13 6.03 -17.45
N SER A 40 -7.05 5.64 -18.34
CA SER A 40 -8.33 6.33 -18.52
C SER A 40 -9.39 5.96 -17.47
N ASN A 41 -9.24 4.81 -16.83
CA ASN A 41 -10.23 4.22 -15.92
C ASN A 41 -9.67 3.84 -14.54
N ALA A 42 -8.44 4.25 -14.23
CA ALA A 42 -7.76 3.90 -13.00
C ALA A 42 -6.73 4.96 -12.63
N TYR A 43 -6.42 5.06 -11.35
CA TYR A 43 -5.26 5.80 -10.89
C TYR A 43 -4.10 4.83 -10.68
N VAL A 44 -3.06 4.93 -11.50
CA VAL A 44 -1.91 4.02 -11.49
C VAL A 44 -0.62 4.82 -11.41
N PHE A 45 0.30 4.40 -10.55
CA PHE A 45 1.61 5.05 -10.42
C PHE A 45 2.69 4.07 -9.99
N THR A 46 3.93 4.50 -10.16
CA THR A 46 5.12 3.79 -9.69
C THR A 46 5.81 4.55 -8.57
N ARG A 47 6.47 3.80 -7.68
CA ARG A 47 7.46 4.29 -6.72
C ARG A 47 8.75 3.54 -6.95
N THR A 48 9.85 4.26 -7.18
CA THR A 48 11.16 3.65 -7.47
C THR A 48 12.26 4.22 -6.58
N LEU A 49 13.07 3.36 -5.96
CA LEU A 49 14.28 3.74 -5.24
C LEU A 49 15.39 2.74 -5.56
N GLY A 50 16.32 3.12 -6.44
CA GLY A 50 17.34 2.20 -6.97
C GLY A 50 16.69 1.00 -7.66
N GLU A 51 17.00 -0.20 -7.19
CA GLU A 51 16.42 -1.45 -7.72
C GLU A 51 15.04 -1.80 -7.10
N ASP A 52 14.62 -1.14 -6.02
CA ASP A 52 13.28 -1.34 -5.44
C ASP A 52 12.23 -0.59 -6.24
N LYS A 53 11.27 -1.33 -6.82
CA LYS A 53 10.24 -0.80 -7.71
C LYS A 53 8.88 -1.35 -7.30
N VAL A 54 7.94 -0.44 -7.05
CA VAL A 54 6.55 -0.77 -6.75
C VAL A 54 5.63 -0.10 -7.76
N VAL A 55 4.64 -0.84 -8.24
CA VAL A 55 3.51 -0.29 -8.99
C VAL A 55 2.26 -0.38 -8.11
N VAL A 56 1.50 0.71 -8.03
CA VAL A 56 0.24 0.78 -7.29
C VAL A 56 -0.86 1.15 -8.28
N ALA A 57 -1.95 0.39 -8.26
CA ALA A 57 -3.14 0.66 -9.05
C ALA A 57 -4.35 0.74 -8.14
N PHE A 58 -5.10 1.83 -8.25
CA PHE A 58 -6.42 1.99 -7.69
C PHE A 58 -7.44 2.05 -8.82
N VAL A 59 -8.18 0.95 -8.96
CA VAL A 59 -9.34 0.84 -9.84
C VAL A 59 -10.52 0.90 -8.88
N GLY A 60 -11.24 2.02 -8.86
CA GLY A 60 -12.39 2.19 -7.97
C GLY A 60 -13.37 1.01 -8.06
N ARG A 61 -14.15 0.79 -7.00
CA ARG A 61 -15.30 -0.12 -7.07
C ARG A 61 -16.46 0.55 -7.78
#